data_AF-A0A1W1DMI4-F1
#
_entry.id   AF-A0A1W1DMI4-F1
#
_cell.length_a   1.000
_cell.length_b   1.000
_cell.length_c   1.000
_cell.angle_alpha   90.00
_cell.angle_beta   90.00
_cell.angle_gamma   90.00
#
_symmetry.space_group_name_H-M   'P 1'
#
loop_
_entity.id
_entity.type
_entity.pdbx_description
1 polymer ?
#
loop_
_entity_poly.entity_id
_entity_poly.type
_entity_poly.pdbx_seq_one_letter_code
_entity_poly.pdbx_strand_id
1 'polypeptide(L)' 'MYPYDNRDPSKAGKLRLMYEGNPMSMIVEQAGGLSSTGHQCIMDVEPQDIHDRVPVILGSKNEVKKVVAMYGDYITKS' A
#
# COMPACT_ATOMS: atom_id res chain seq x y z
N MET A 1 4.16 -1.29 -8.72
CA MET A 1 3.08 -0.41 -8.24
C MET A 1 1.76 -0.90 -8.80
N TYR A 2 0.73 -0.97 -7.96
CA TYR A 2 -0.65 -1.29 -8.34
C TYR A 2 -1.57 -0.20 -7.75
N PRO A 3 -1.87 0.86 -8.52
CA PRO A 3 -2.60 2.03 -8.01
C PRO A 3 -4.09 1.74 -7.76
N TYR A 4 -4.76 2.71 -7.15
CA TYR A 4 -6.22 2.73 -7.03
C TYR A 4 -6.89 2.60 -8.40
N ASP A 5 -7.97 1.82 -8.48
CA ASP A 5 -8.72 1.59 -9.73
C ASP A 5 -9.90 2.56 -9.83
N ASN A 6 -9.73 3.62 -10.62
CA ASN A 6 -10.77 4.65 -10.82
C ASN A 6 -11.96 4.17 -11.68
N ARG A 7 -11.93 2.96 -12.25
CA ARG A 7 -13.03 2.44 -13.08
C ARG A 7 -14.21 1.95 -12.25
N ASP A 8 -13.93 1.51 -11.03
CA ASP A 8 -14.94 1.04 -10.09
C ASP A 8 -14.61 1.56 -8.68
N PRO A 9 -15.24 2.67 -8.25
CA PRO A 9 -14.98 3.28 -6.95
C PRO A 9 -15.27 2.36 -5.76
N SER A 10 -16.04 1.28 -5.96
CA SER A 10 -16.29 0.27 -4.92
C SER A 10 -15.11 -0.66 -4.68
N LYS A 11 -14.08 -0.62 -5.53
CA LYS A 11 -12.91 -1.50 -5.47
C LYS A 11 -11.64 -0.66 -5.32
N ALA A 12 -11.17 -0.55 -4.08
CA ALA A 12 -9.91 0.11 -3.77
C ALA A 12 -8.71 -0.69 -4.33
N GLY A 13 -8.41 -0.54 -5.62
CA GLY A 13 -7.29 -1.23 -6.28
C GLY A 13 -7.60 -2.69 -6.66
N LYS A 14 -6.53 -3.43 -7.02
CA LYS A 14 -6.65 -4.77 -7.63
C LYS A 14 -6.26 -5.92 -6.70
N LEU A 15 -5.28 -5.71 -5.82
CA LEU A 15 -4.73 -6.76 -4.95
C LEU A 15 -5.52 -6.85 -3.64
N ARG A 16 -5.54 -8.02 -3.01
CA ARG A 16 -6.22 -8.24 -1.73
C ARG A 16 -5.28 -8.01 -0.57
N LEU A 17 -5.78 -7.32 0.44
CA LEU A 17 -5.01 -6.92 1.61
C LEU A 17 -4.43 -8.16 2.33
N MET A 18 -5.28 -9.13 2.66
CA MET A 18 -4.91 -10.22 3.59
C MET A 18 -3.85 -11.18 3.05
N TYR A 19 -3.89 -11.50 1.76
CA TYR A 19 -3.05 -12.57 1.18
C TYR A 19 -2.24 -12.16 -0.05
N GLU A 20 -2.29 -10.88 -0.45
CA GLU A 20 -1.40 -10.32 -1.48
C GLU A 20 -0.63 -9.10 -0.92
N GLY A 21 -1.33 -8.12 -0.33
CA GLY A 21 -0.76 -6.87 0.18
C GLY A 21 0.09 -7.04 1.45
N ASN A 22 -0.52 -7.54 2.54
CA ASN A 22 0.12 -7.75 3.83
C ASN A 22 1.37 -8.65 3.78
N PRO A 23 1.33 -9.86 3.17
CA PRO A 23 2.52 -10.72 3.15
C PRO A 23 3.69 -10.09 2.39
N MET A 24 3.43 -9.43 1.25
CA MET A 24 4.48 -8.73 0.50
C MET A 24 5.03 -7.51 1.25
N SER A 25 4.15 -6.77 1.93
CA SER A 25 4.51 -5.60 2.72
C SER A 25 5.40 -5.97 3.89
N MET A 26 5.07 -7.06 4.61
CA MET A 26 5.90 -7.59 5.69
C MET A 26 7.33 -7.92 5.19
N ILE A 27 7.47 -8.63 4.07
CA ILE A 27 8.78 -8.99 3.51
C ILE A 27 9.58 -7.73 3.12
N VAL A 28 8.95 -6.81 2.39
CA VAL A 28 9.63 -5.59 1.90
C VAL A 28 10.08 -4.70 3.05
N GLU A 29 9.25 -4.53 4.06
CA GLU A 29 9.58 -3.68 5.21
C GLU A 29 10.69 -4.30 6.08
N GLN A 30 10.68 -5.61 6.29
CA GLN A 30 11.75 -6.32 6.98
C GLN A 30 13.08 -6.27 6.18
N ALA A 31 13.01 -6.21 4.86
CA ALA A 31 14.18 -5.94 4.00
C ALA A 31 14.64 -4.46 4.01
N GLY A 32 14.06 -3.62 4.85
CA GLY A 32 14.39 -2.20 4.95
C GLY A 32 13.76 -1.31 3.88
N GLY A 33 12.80 -1.84 3.10
CA GLY A 33 11.98 -1.11 2.16
C GLY A 33 10.81 -0.36 2.82
N LEU A 34 9.85 0.07 2.00
CA LEU A 34 8.60 0.69 2.44
C LEU A 34 7.42 0.12 1.66
N SER A 35 6.25 0.09 2.29
CA SER A 35 4.98 -0.28 1.68
C SER A 35 3.92 0.78 2.02
N SER A 36 3.06 1.15 1.07
CA SER A 36 2.02 2.15 1.25
C SER A 36 0.87 1.96 0.27
N THR A 37 -0.32 2.39 0.69
CA THR A 37 -1.51 2.54 -0.17
C THR A 37 -1.48 3.80 -1.04
N GLY A 38 -0.48 4.68 -0.83
CA GLY A 38 -0.48 6.05 -1.33
C GLY A 38 -0.84 7.06 -0.24
N HIS A 39 -1.61 6.64 0.77
CA HIS A 39 -2.12 7.49 1.86
C HIS A 39 -1.64 7.05 3.24
N GLN A 40 -1.50 5.73 3.46
CA GLN A 40 -1.03 5.15 4.73
C GLN A 40 -0.13 3.94 4.48
N CYS A 41 0.55 3.44 5.51
CA CYS A 41 1.32 2.18 5.42
C CYS A 41 0.37 1.00 5.27
N ILE A 42 0.74 0.00 4.45
CA ILE A 42 -0.16 -1.16 4.21
C ILE A 42 -0.35 -1.98 5.48
N MET A 43 0.70 -2.14 6.28
CA MET A 43 0.66 -2.90 7.55
C MET A 43 -0.23 -2.26 8.63
N ASP A 44 -0.59 -0.99 8.47
CA ASP A 44 -1.46 -0.26 9.41
C ASP A 44 -2.93 -0.24 8.96
N VAL A 45 -3.25 -0.82 7.78
CA VAL A 45 -4.63 -0.88 7.28
C VAL A 45 -5.41 -1.95 8.05
N GLU A 46 -6.47 -1.54 8.74
CA GLU A 46 -7.40 -2.46 9.39
C GLU A 46 -8.37 -3.08 8.36
N PRO A 47 -8.36 -4.40 8.15
CA PRO A 47 -9.26 -5.07 7.22
C PRO A 47 -10.71 -5.08 7.73
N GLN A 48 -11.66 -4.85 6.83
CA GLN A 48 -13.11 -4.99 7.07
C GLN A 48 -13.65 -6.33 6.53
N ASP A 49 -13.01 -6.89 5.50
CA ASP A 49 -13.35 -8.19 4.89
C ASP A 49 -12.07 -8.97 4.49
N ILE A 50 -12.17 -10.30 4.46
CA ILE A 50 -11.06 -11.17 4.05
C ILE A 50 -10.61 -10.95 2.60
N HIS A 51 -11.49 -10.44 1.74
CA HIS A 51 -11.25 -10.17 0.32
C HIS A 51 -11.06 -8.68 0.01
N ASP A 52 -10.85 -7.85 1.03
CA ASP A 52 -10.64 -6.41 0.86
C ASP A 52 -9.52 -6.13 -0.12
N ARG A 53 -9.79 -5.18 -1.01
CA ARG A 53 -8.82 -4.75 -2.00
C ARG A 53 -8.06 -3.53 -1.50
N VAL A 54 -6.79 -3.46 -1.89
CA VAL A 54 -5.90 -2.37 -1.48
C VAL A 54 -5.01 -1.91 -2.66
N PRO A 55 -4.81 -0.60 -2.85
CA PRO A 55 -3.73 -0.07 -3.68
C PRO A 55 -2.37 -0.41 -3.06
N VAL A 56 -1.37 -0.77 -3.86
CA VAL A 56 -0.07 -1.21 -3.37
C VAL A 56 1.08 -0.47 -4.04
N ILE A 57 1.85 0.25 -3.23
CA ILE A 57 3.14 0.86 -3.56
C ILE A 57 4.17 0.27 -2.61
N LEU A 58 5.08 -0.57 -3.11
CA LEU A 58 6.13 -1.20 -2.31
C LEU A 58 7.48 -1.19 -3.02
N GLY A 59 8.56 -1.15 -2.26
CA GLY A 59 9.93 -1.21 -2.79
C GLY A 59 10.93 -0.41 -1.97
N SER A 60 11.94 0.16 -2.64
CA SER A 60 12.95 1.02 -2.04
C SER A 60 12.29 2.23 -1.35
N LYS A 61 12.67 2.51 -0.10
CA LYS A 61 12.13 3.61 0.71
C LYS A 61 12.09 4.94 -0.03
N ASN A 62 13.16 5.29 -0.74
CA ASN A 62 13.26 6.58 -1.41
C ASN A 62 12.29 6.69 -2.59
N GLU A 63 12.13 5.62 -3.38
CA GLU A 63 11.20 5.61 -4.51
C GLU A 63 9.75 5.60 -4.04
N VAL A 64 9.42 4.80 -3.01
CA VAL A 64 8.08 4.79 -2.44
C VAL A 64 7.70 6.17 -1.88
N LYS A 65 8.61 6.85 -1.16
CA LYS A 65 8.38 8.21 -0.65
C LYS A 65 8.14 9.23 -1.78
N LYS A 66 8.91 9.15 -2.87
CA LYS A 66 8.71 10.02 -4.05
C LYS A 66 7.32 9.83 -4.64
N VAL A 67 6.89 8.58 -4.84
CA VAL A 67 5.57 8.29 -5.39
C VAL A 67 4.48 8.79 -4.44
N VAL A 68 4.59 8.52 -3.14
CA VAL A 68 3.58 8.94 -2.15
C VAL A 68 3.46 10.47 -2.06
N ALA A 69 4.58 11.20 -2.18
CA ALA A 69 4.53 12.66 -2.25
C ALA A 69 3.74 13.18 -3.47
N MET A 70 3.66 12.43 -4.58
CA MET A 70 2.82 12.79 -5.72
C MET A 70 1.31 12.65 -5.43
N TYR A 71 0.94 11.84 -4.42
CA TYR A 71 -0.43 11.75 -3.92
C TYR A 71 -0.79 12.88 -2.96
N GLY A 72 0.17 13.74 -2.59
CA GLY A 72 -0.03 14.85 -1.65
C GLY A 72 0.18 14.48 -0.18
N ASP A 73 0.59 13.24 0.10
CA ASP A 73 0.78 12.74 1.46
C ASP A 73 2.25 12.53 1.82
N TYR A 74 2.52 12.52 3.13
CA TYR A 74 3.84 12.23 3.69
C TYR A 74 3.75 11.06 4.66
N ILE A 75 4.56 10.03 4.42
CA ILE A 75 4.64 8.89 5.34
C ILE A 75 5.50 9.27 6.54
N THR A 76 4.85 9.45 7.69
CA THR A 76 5.49 9.48 9.01
C THR A 76 5.44 8.09 9.61
N LYS A 77 6.52 7.32 9.50
CA LYS A 77 6.67 6.09 10.27
C LYS A 77 7.26 6.46 11.63
N SER A 78 6.61 6.06 12.73
CA SER A 78 7.12 6.27 14.10
C SER A 78 8.47 5.61 14.32
#